data_AF-A0A945ZQE8-F1
#
_entry.id   AF-A0A945ZQE8-F1
#
_cell.length_a   1.000
_cell.length_b   1.000
_cell.length_c   1.000
_cell.angle_alpha   90.00
_cell.angle_beta   90.00
_cell.angle_gamma   90.00
#
_symmetry.space_group_name_H-M   'P 1'
#
loop_
_entity.id
_entity.type
_entity.pdbx_description
1 polymer ?
#
loop_
_entity_poly.entity_id
_entity_poly.type
_entity_poly.pdbx_seq_one_letter_code
_entity_poly.pdbx_strand_id
1 'polypeptide(L)'
;QQYLKRDDEGDWVLKSAPCAFLEADTNACSIYDVRPQACREYPHTDRKNMAGILNLTEQNAHLCPAVSSIVQRMMNLTENT
;
A
#
# COMPACT_ATOMS: atom_id res chain seq x y z
N GLN A 1 2.68 -12.27 17.88
CA GLN A 1 2.00 -11.25 18.72
C GLN A 1 2.86 -10.04 19.07
N GLN A 2 4.20 -10.08 18.92
CA GLN A 2 5.08 -8.96 19.28
C GLN A 2 4.85 -7.71 18.41
N TYR A 3 4.80 -7.86 17.07
CA TYR A 3 4.79 -6.74 16.12
C TYR A 3 3.41 -6.34 15.57
N LEU A 4 2.43 -7.26 15.63
CA LEU A 4 1.09 -7.10 15.03
C LEU A 4 -0.01 -7.06 16.09
N LYS A 5 -1.06 -6.29 15.83
CA LYS A 5 -2.34 -6.26 16.56
C LYS A 5 -3.50 -6.48 15.59
N ARG A 6 -4.66 -6.85 16.11
CA ARG A 6 -5.92 -6.83 15.33
C ARG A 6 -6.50 -5.42 15.38
N ASP A 7 -6.98 -4.91 14.25
CA ASP A 7 -7.80 -3.70 14.21
C ASP A 7 -9.30 -4.03 14.39
N ASP A 8 -10.15 -3.01 14.26
CA ASP A 8 -11.60 -3.12 14.46
C ASP A 8 -12.30 -3.96 13.37
N GLU A 9 -11.65 -4.14 12.22
CA GLU A 9 -12.11 -5.00 11.11
C GLU A 9 -11.61 -6.44 11.26
N GLY A 10 -10.78 -6.68 12.29
CA GLY A 10 -10.20 -7.97 12.56
C GLY A 10 -9.00 -8.28 11.66
N ASP A 11 -8.37 -7.30 11.02
CA ASP A 11 -7.16 -7.48 10.22
C ASP A 11 -5.89 -7.36 11.05
N TRP A 12 -4.82 -8.05 10.63
CA TRP A 12 -3.52 -7.94 11.30
C TRP A 12 -2.77 -6.70 10.81
N VAL A 13 -2.63 -5.71 11.68
CA VAL A 13 -1.92 -4.45 11.41
C VAL A 13 -0.68 -4.29 12.29
N LEU A 14 0.27 -3.46 11.86
CA LEU A 14 1.43 -3.10 12.66
C LEU A 14 1.01 -2.36 13.94
N LYS A 15 1.69 -2.64 15.06
CA LYS A 15 1.46 -1.90 16.31
C LYS A 15 2.01 -0.47 16.28
N SER A 16 3.08 -0.24 15.52
CA SER A 16 3.79 1.03 15.41
C SER A 16 4.39 1.19 14.01
N ALA A 17 4.61 2.43 13.60
CA ALA A 17 5.39 2.80 12.42
C ALA A 17 6.71 3.47 12.87
N PRO A 18 7.83 3.29 12.15
CA PRO A 18 7.99 2.44 10.96
C PRO A 18 7.88 0.93 11.27
N CYS A 19 7.76 0.11 10.22
CA CYS A 19 7.69 -1.35 10.35
C CYS A 19 8.95 -1.88 11.04
N ALA A 20 8.80 -2.80 12.00
CA ALA A 20 9.92 -3.39 12.74
C ALA A 20 10.89 -4.21 11.87
N PHE A 21 10.51 -4.51 10.63
CA PHE A 21 11.32 -5.23 9.65
C PHE A 21 11.85 -4.31 8.53
N LEU A 22 11.70 -2.99 8.65
CA LEU A 22 12.25 -2.03 7.71
C LEU A 22 13.70 -1.72 8.11
N GLU A 23 14.63 -2.01 7.22
CA GLU A 23 16.04 -1.64 7.35
C GLU A 23 16.22 -0.17 7.00
N ALA A 24 16.57 0.67 7.97
CA ALA A 24 16.59 2.13 7.83
C ALA A 24 17.59 2.63 6.77
N ASP A 25 18.73 1.95 6.62
CA ASP A 25 19.79 2.39 5.71
C ASP A 25 19.47 2.08 4.24
N THR A 26 18.76 0.98 3.98
CA THR A 26 18.50 0.48 2.62
C THR A 26 17.05 0.65 2.18
N ASN A 27 16.15 0.97 3.11
CA ASN A 27 14.69 0.90 2.94
C ASN A 27 14.19 -0.48 2.49
N ALA A 28 14.96 -1.55 2.74
CA ALA A 28 14.58 -2.91 2.42
C ALA A 28 13.78 -3.55 3.56
N CYS A 29 12.97 -4.56 3.22
CA CYS A 29 12.31 -5.39 4.21
C CYS A 29 13.21 -6.58 4.56
N SER A 30 13.57 -6.75 5.84
CA SER A 30 14.46 -7.83 6.30
C SER A 30 13.85 -9.22 6.22
N ILE A 31 12.52 -9.31 6.10
CA ILE A 31 11.79 -10.57 5.91
C ILE A 31 11.17 -10.67 4.52
N TYR A 32 11.80 -10.07 3.50
CA TYR A 32 11.23 -9.89 2.16
C TYR A 32 10.56 -11.16 1.61
N ASP A 33 11.22 -12.31 1.72
CA ASP A 33 10.74 -13.59 1.14
C ASP A 33 9.46 -14.12 1.80
N VAL A 34 9.19 -13.73 3.05
CA VAL A 34 8.02 -14.17 3.84
C VAL A 34 7.12 -13.00 4.22
N ARG A 35 7.32 -11.82 3.62
CA ARG A 35 6.50 -10.63 3.88
C ARG A 35 5.03 -10.90 3.56
N PRO A 36 4.09 -10.28 4.31
CA PRO A 36 2.66 -10.50 4.13
C PRO A 36 2.18 -10.00 2.76
N GLN A 37 1.05 -10.55 2.29
CA GLN A 37 0.48 -10.20 0.98
C GLN A 37 0.23 -8.69 0.82
N ALA A 38 -0.24 -8.02 1.87
CA ALA A 38 -0.42 -6.57 1.86
C ALA A 38 0.88 -5.82 1.47
N CYS A 39 2.03 -6.22 2.02
CA CYS A 39 3.33 -5.63 1.67
C CYS A 39 3.85 -6.09 0.30
N ARG A 40 3.42 -7.25 -0.24
CA ARG A 40 3.80 -7.68 -1.59
C ARG A 40 3.08 -6.89 -2.67
N GLU A 41 1.82 -6.56 -2.39
CA GLU A 41 0.94 -5.92 -3.36
C GLU A 41 0.97 -4.40 -3.27
N TYR A 42 1.46 -3.80 -2.16
CA TYR A 42 1.58 -2.35 -2.02
C TYR A 42 2.31 -1.72 -3.24
N PRO A 43 1.77 -0.65 -3.86
CA PRO A 43 0.66 0.19 -3.39
C PRO A 43 -0.74 -0.22 -3.89
N HIS A 44 -0.92 -1.48 -4.27
CA HIS A 44 -2.16 -2.13 -4.71
C HIS A 44 -2.71 -1.63 -6.05
N THR A 45 -1.83 -1.16 -6.94
CA THR A 45 -2.22 -0.59 -8.25
C THR A 45 -2.44 -1.62 -9.36
N ASP A 46 -2.02 -2.88 -9.17
CA ASP A 46 -2.17 -3.97 -10.15
C ASP A 46 -3.24 -4.99 -9.71
N ARG A 47 -4.43 -4.49 -9.38
CA ARG A 47 -5.54 -5.30 -8.88
C ARG A 47 -6.64 -5.43 -9.92
N LYS A 48 -7.10 -6.66 -10.18
CA LYS A 48 -8.19 -6.94 -11.14
C LYS A 48 -9.48 -6.13 -10.88
N ASN A 49 -9.88 -6.00 -9.62
CA ASN A 49 -11.04 -5.19 -9.21
C ASN A 49 -10.59 -3.94 -8.45
N MET A 50 -9.94 -3.02 -9.16
CA MET A 50 -9.42 -1.78 -8.60
C MET A 50 -10.52 -0.86 -8.07
N ALA A 51 -11.70 -0.87 -8.72
CA ALA A 51 -12.85 -0.07 -8.31
C ALA A 51 -13.28 -0.31 -6.85
N GLY A 52 -13.08 -1.53 -6.34
CA GLY A 52 -13.40 -1.88 -4.95
C GLY A 52 -12.48 -1.27 -3.89
N ILE A 53 -11.38 -0.62 -4.27
CA ILE A 53 -10.38 -0.05 -3.33
C ILE A 53 -9.98 1.39 -3.69
N LEU A 54 -10.83 2.13 -4.41
CA LEU A 54 -10.50 3.50 -4.81
C LEU A 54 -10.23 4.42 -3.62
N ASN A 55 -10.92 4.24 -2.49
CA ASN A 55 -10.64 4.98 -1.26
C ASN A 55 -9.21 4.75 -0.74
N LEU A 56 -8.75 3.49 -0.71
CA LEU A 56 -7.36 3.17 -0.34
C LEU A 56 -6.36 3.72 -1.37
N THR A 57 -6.73 3.70 -2.65
CA THR A 57 -5.88 4.19 -3.74
C THR A 57 -5.69 5.70 -3.65
N GLU A 58 -6.74 6.44 -3.31
CA GLU A 58 -6.69 7.88 -3.08
C GLU A 58 -5.81 8.23 -1.89
N GLN A 59 -5.95 7.52 -0.76
CA GLN A 59 -5.04 7.66 0.39
C GLN A 59 -3.58 7.37 0.02
N ASN A 60 -3.33 6.29 -0.74
CA ASN A 60 -1.99 5.95 -1.20
C ASN A 60 -1.42 6.96 -2.20
N ALA A 61 -2.27 7.67 -2.96
CA ALA A 61 -1.84 8.71 -3.89
C ALA A 61 -1.25 9.94 -3.17
N HIS A 62 -1.74 10.25 -1.96
CA HIS A 62 -1.17 11.31 -1.12
C HIS A 62 0.20 10.95 -0.55
N LEU A 63 0.54 9.65 -0.48
CA LEU A 63 1.78 9.15 0.10
C LEU A 63 2.83 8.75 -0.95
N CYS A 64 2.40 8.17 -2.07
CA CYS A 64 3.28 7.57 -3.07
C CYS A 64 3.20 8.33 -4.41
N PRO A 65 4.30 8.96 -4.87
CA PRO A 65 4.33 9.68 -6.15
C PRO A 65 3.96 8.80 -7.36
N ALA A 66 4.30 7.51 -7.33
CA ALA A 66 3.95 6.58 -8.41
C ALA A 66 2.43 6.37 -8.51
N VAL A 67 1.74 6.22 -7.38
CA VAL A 67 0.27 6.09 -7.34
C VAL A 67 -0.39 7.38 -7.84
N SER A 68 0.09 8.53 -7.37
CA SER A 68 -0.39 9.84 -7.83
C SER A 68 -0.27 9.99 -9.35
N SER A 69 0.88 9.63 -9.92
CA SER A 69 1.11 9.66 -11.37
C SER A 69 0.14 8.75 -12.15
N ILE A 70 -0.12 7.54 -11.64
CA ILE A 70 -1.08 6.60 -12.23
C ILE A 70 -2.49 7.23 -12.25
N VAL A 71 -2.95 7.74 -11.10
CA VAL A 71 -4.29 8.34 -10.97
C VAL A 71 -4.46 9.56 -11.88
N GLN A 72 -3.47 10.46 -11.91
CA GLN A 72 -3.50 11.64 -12.80
C GLN A 72 -3.60 11.23 -14.27
N ARG A 73 -2.83 10.21 -14.69
CA ARG A 73 -2.89 9.71 -16.07
C ARG A 73 -4.27 9.12 -16.39
N MET A 74 -4.90 8.42 -15.44
CA MET A 74 -6.27 7.93 -15.63
C MET A 74 -7.28 9.06 -15.80
N MET A 75 -7.19 10.12 -15.00
CA MET A 75 -8.06 11.30 -15.10
C MET A 75 -7.89 12.02 -16.44
N ASN A 76 -6.64 12.23 -16.89
CA ASN A 76 -6.36 12.86 -18.18
C ASN A 76 -6.92 12.06 -19.37
N LEU A 77 -7.03 10.73 -19.27
CA LEU A 77 -7.67 9.93 -20.31
C LEU A 77 -9.18 10.18 -20.37
N THR A 78 -9.82 10.44 -19.24
CA THR A 78 -11.27 10.73 -19.20
C THR A 78 -11.62 12.13 -19.70
N GLU A 79 -10.74 13.11 -19.52
CA GLU A 79 -10.95 14.50 -19.99
C GLU A 79 -10.79 14.67 -21.51
N ASN A 80 -10.23 13.69 -22.20
CA ASN A 80 -10.05 13.69 -23.67
C ASN A 80 -11.08 12.82 -24.41
N THR A 81 -12.17 12.43 -23.73
CA THR A 81 -13.31 11.67 -24.30
C THR A 81 -14.59 12.47 -24.15
#